data_AF-A0AA39Q5H5-F1
#
_entry.id   AF-A0AA39Q5H5-F1
#
_cell.length_a   1.000
_cell.length_b   1.000
_cell.length_c   1.000
_cell.angle_alpha   90.00
_cell.angle_beta   90.00
_cell.angle_gamma   90.00
#
_symmetry.space_group_name_H-M   'P 1'
#
loop_
_entity.id
_entity.type
_entity.pdbx_description
1 polymer ?
#
loop_
_entity_poly.entity_id
_entity_poly.type
_entity_poly.pdbx_seq_one_letter_code
_entity_poly.pdbx_strand_id
1 'polypeptide(L)'
;MFGYINKTPLPDLGSLSPPFELFTITAPYILTVSLPDSPGLPTLVVDCSHEPTLELLNTYLKCWADTHLTFVKSDFNPGTMDSLVIESSRSQAQRGGKANPAAILAFIEGVLGYKMVYTSGSFWMYRRTALFE
;
A
#
# COMPACT_ATOMS: atom_id res chain seq x y z
N MET A 1 22.81 40.06 11.23
CA MET A 1 23.49 38.79 10.89
C MET A 1 22.48 37.96 10.11
N PHE A 2 22.57 37.96 8.78
CA PHE A 2 21.63 37.22 7.91
C PHE A 2 22.16 35.80 7.71
N GLY A 3 21.40 34.79 8.11
CA GLY A 3 21.75 33.39 7.90
C GLY A 3 21.65 33.05 6.41
N TYR A 4 22.76 32.56 5.84
CA TYR A 4 22.76 32.02 4.48
C TYR A 4 21.93 30.74 4.46
N ILE A 5 20.89 30.72 3.63
CA ILE A 5 20.12 29.51 3.34
C ILE A 5 21.01 28.62 2.46
N ASN A 6 21.59 27.57 3.03
CA ASN A 6 22.30 26.57 2.25
C ASN A 6 21.29 25.83 1.36
N LYS A 7 21.35 26.09 0.05
CA LYS A 7 20.62 25.29 -0.94
C LYS A 7 21.37 23.98 -1.14
N THR A 8 20.75 22.86 -0.78
CA THR A 8 21.22 21.54 -1.18
C THR A 8 20.99 21.35 -2.68
N PRO A 9 22.03 21.01 -3.46
CA PRO A 9 21.87 20.75 -4.89
C PRO A 9 21.06 19.46 -5.12
N LEU A 10 20.30 19.41 -6.21
CA LEU A 10 19.64 18.18 -6.65
C LEU A 10 20.70 17.13 -7.02
N PRO A 11 20.45 15.84 -6.74
CA PRO A 11 21.35 14.75 -7.13
C PRO A 11 21.42 14.62 -8.65
N ASP A 12 22.58 14.16 -9.14
CA ASP A 12 22.77 13.87 -10.57
C ASP A 12 21.95 12.64 -10.99
N LEU A 13 21.37 12.68 -12.19
CA LEU A 13 20.52 11.59 -12.68
C LEU A 13 21.30 10.27 -12.77
N GLY A 14 22.59 10.31 -13.13
CA GLY A 14 23.44 9.13 -13.21
C GLY A 14 23.79 8.51 -11.85
N SER A 15 23.51 9.22 -10.75
CA SER A 15 23.72 8.74 -9.38
C SER A 15 22.48 8.11 -8.74
N LEU A 16 21.31 8.19 -9.41
CA LEU A 16 20.06 7.67 -8.89
C LEU A 16 19.90 6.19 -9.25
N SER A 17 19.54 5.37 -8.26
CA SER A 17 19.07 4.01 -8.49
C SER A 17 17.83 4.01 -9.37
N PRO A 18 17.60 2.94 -10.15
CA PRO A 18 16.37 2.81 -10.92
C PRO A 18 15.13 2.84 -10.00
N PRO A 19 13.96 3.28 -10.49
CA PRO A 19 12.76 3.46 -9.66
C PRO A 19 12.34 2.25 -8.82
N PHE A 20 12.54 1.03 -9.33
CA PHE A 20 12.20 -0.20 -8.61
C PHE A 20 13.10 -0.47 -7.39
N GLU A 21 14.35 0.02 -7.39
CA GLU A 21 15.25 -0.05 -6.23
C GLU A 21 15.04 1.12 -5.28
N LEU A 22 14.55 2.26 -5.77
CA LEU A 22 14.39 3.47 -4.95
C LEU A 22 13.51 3.20 -3.72
N PHE A 23 12.45 2.41 -3.89
CA PHE A 23 11.53 2.06 -2.80
C PHE A 23 11.99 0.89 -1.94
N THR A 24 13.09 0.20 -2.25
CA THR A 24 13.67 -0.79 -1.33
C THR A 24 14.68 -0.12 -0.39
N ILE A 25 15.43 0.87 -0.88
CA ILE A 25 16.51 1.53 -0.13
C ILE A 25 16.13 2.88 0.49
N THR A 26 14.97 3.42 0.16
CA THR A 26 14.58 4.78 0.56
C THR A 26 13.22 4.83 1.23
N ALA A 27 13.17 5.43 2.42
CA ALA A 27 11.93 5.82 3.10
C ALA A 27 11.55 7.27 2.71
N PRO A 28 10.26 7.66 2.80
CA PRO A 28 9.14 6.92 3.38
C PRO A 28 8.44 5.96 2.41
N TYR A 29 7.92 4.86 2.94
CA TYR A 29 6.98 3.99 2.23
C TYR A 29 5.56 4.52 2.40
N ILE A 30 4.80 4.52 1.30
CA ILE A 30 3.40 4.94 1.27
C ILE A 30 2.54 3.71 1.00
N LEU A 31 1.46 3.59 1.74
CA LEU A 31 0.46 2.54 1.57
C LEU A 31 -0.92 3.16 1.64
N THR A 32 -1.82 2.76 0.75
CA THR A 32 -3.22 3.15 0.82
C THR A 32 -4.11 1.92 0.85
N VAL A 33 -5.24 2.04 1.54
CA VAL A 33 -6.31 1.05 1.54
C VAL A 33 -7.56 1.77 1.09
N SER A 34 -8.26 1.24 0.10
CA SER A 34 -9.50 1.80 -0.40
C SER A 34 -10.59 0.76 -0.54
N LEU A 35 -11.83 1.21 -0.37
CA LEU A 35 -13.06 0.47 -0.67
C LEU A 35 -13.75 1.17 -1.84
N PRO A 36 -13.36 0.87 -3.09
CA PRO A 36 -13.98 1.48 -4.25
C PRO A 36 -15.48 1.17 -4.27
N ASP A 37 -16.29 2.18 -4.58
CA ASP A 37 -17.72 1.98 -4.84
C ASP A 37 -17.90 1.56 -6.30
N SER A 38 -17.58 0.29 -6.59
CA SER A 38 -17.70 -0.28 -7.93
C SER A 38 -18.97 -1.14 -8.05
N PRO A 39 -19.71 -1.05 -9.17
CA PRO A 39 -20.83 -1.95 -9.43
C PRO A 39 -20.28 -3.38 -9.62
N GLY A 40 -20.43 -4.23 -8.60
CA GLY A 40 -19.89 -5.58 -8.62
C GLY A 40 -19.76 -6.22 -7.25
N LEU A 41 -18.78 -7.11 -7.10
CA LEU A 41 -18.41 -7.67 -5.80
C LEU A 41 -17.72 -6.60 -4.95
N PRO A 42 -17.98 -6.54 -3.62
CA PRO A 42 -17.20 -5.70 -2.73
C PRO A 42 -15.71 -5.99 -2.89
N THR A 43 -14.96 -5.00 -3.33
CA THR A 43 -13.50 -5.05 -3.46
C THR A 43 -12.85 -4.14 -2.43
N LEU A 44 -11.72 -4.60 -1.91
CA LEU A 44 -10.80 -3.81 -1.13
C LEU A 44 -9.47 -3.79 -1.88
N VAL A 45 -8.92 -2.61 -2.08
CA VAL A 45 -7.66 -2.42 -2.81
C VAL A 45 -6.62 -1.89 -1.84
N VAL A 46 -5.46 -2.55 -1.81
CA VAL A 46 -4.28 -2.09 -1.06
C VAL A 46 -3.20 -1.70 -2.07
N ASP A 47 -2.87 -0.42 -2.14
CA ASP A 47 -1.78 0.06 -2.97
C ASP A 47 -0.55 0.33 -2.10
N CYS A 48 0.65 -0.03 -2.54
CA CYS A 48 1.86 0.21 -1.77
C CYS A 48 3.07 0.52 -2.65
N SER A 49 3.88 1.49 -2.20
CA SER A 49 5.15 1.81 -2.85
C SER A 49 6.22 0.73 -2.65
N HIS A 50 6.02 -0.20 -1.71
CA HIS A 50 7.00 -1.22 -1.35
C HIS A 50 6.47 -2.62 -1.65
N GLU A 51 6.88 -3.20 -2.78
CA GLU A 51 6.44 -4.51 -3.29
C GLU A 51 6.50 -5.63 -2.21
N PRO A 52 7.59 -5.81 -1.45
CA PRO A 52 7.67 -6.88 -0.44
C PRO A 52 6.63 -6.77 0.68
N THR A 53 6.16 -5.55 0.98
CA THR A 53 5.07 -5.35 1.94
C THR A 53 3.77 -5.99 1.44
N LEU A 54 3.45 -5.85 0.15
CA LEU A 54 2.24 -6.44 -0.42
C LEU A 54 2.37 -7.95 -0.58
N GLU A 55 3.56 -8.46 -0.93
CA GLU A 55 3.81 -9.91 -1.00
C GLU A 55 3.58 -10.59 0.36
N LEU A 56 4.08 -9.97 1.43
CA LEU A 56 3.87 -10.45 2.79
C LEU A 56 2.39 -10.42 3.17
N LEU A 57 1.69 -9.32 2.88
CA LEU A 57 0.25 -9.21 3.15
C LEU A 57 -0.56 -10.25 2.36
N ASN A 58 -0.25 -10.44 1.08
CA ASN A 58 -0.89 -11.46 0.23
C ASN A 58 -0.69 -12.87 0.81
N THR A 59 0.55 -13.19 1.21
CA THR A 59 0.88 -14.48 1.82
C THR A 59 0.15 -14.69 3.14
N TYR A 60 0.12 -13.67 4.00
CA TYR A 60 -0.63 -13.70 5.25
C TYR A 60 -2.12 -13.96 5.01
N LEU A 61 -2.75 -13.24 4.08
CA LEU A 61 -4.17 -13.40 3.80
C LEU A 61 -4.51 -14.78 3.21
N LYS A 62 -3.64 -15.37 2.37
CA LYS A 62 -3.81 -16.74 1.87
C LYS A 62 -3.89 -17.78 2.99
N CYS A 63 -3.27 -17.56 4.13
CA CYS A 63 -3.32 -18.48 5.27
C CYS A 63 -4.67 -18.45 6.01
N TRP A 64 -5.38 -17.32 5.97
CA TRP A 64 -6.49 -17.05 6.89
C TRP A 64 -7.81 -16.66 6.22
N ALA A 65 -7.80 -16.30 4.94
CA ALA A 65 -8.96 -15.79 4.24
C ALA A 65 -9.39 -16.72 3.10
N ASP A 66 -10.68 -17.06 3.07
CA ASP A 66 -11.34 -17.67 1.91
C ASP A 66 -11.77 -16.58 0.91
N THR A 67 -10.80 -15.80 0.44
CA THR A 67 -11.00 -14.65 -0.46
C THR A 67 -10.18 -14.81 -1.72
N HIS A 68 -10.68 -14.27 -2.83
CA HIS A 68 -9.89 -14.21 -4.06
C HIS A 68 -8.94 -13.00 -3.96
N LEU A 69 -7.64 -13.27 -4.12
CA LEU A 69 -6.58 -12.28 -4.03
C LEU A 69 -5.93 -12.13 -5.41
N THR A 70 -5.85 -10.91 -5.91
CA THR A 70 -5.19 -10.58 -7.17
C THR A 70 -4.07 -9.60 -6.91
N PHE A 71 -2.84 -10.03 -7.19
CA PHE A 71 -1.67 -9.16 -7.13
C PHE A 71 -1.47 -8.53 -8.52
N VAL A 72 -1.47 -7.20 -8.57
CA VAL A 72 -1.25 -6.41 -9.79
C VAL A 72 0.05 -5.67 -9.62
N LYS A 73 1.08 -6.13 -10.33
CA LYS A 73 2.35 -5.43 -10.42
C LYS A 73 2.19 -4.25 -11.38
N SER A 74 2.62 -3.08 -10.95
CA SER A 74 2.61 -1.88 -11.78
C SER A 74 3.82 -1.89 -12.70
N ASP A 75 3.60 -2.27 -13.97
CA ASP A 75 4.61 -2.19 -15.01
C ASP A 75 4.80 -0.71 -15.42
N PHE A 76 5.57 0.02 -14.61
CA PHE A 76 6.26 1.26 -14.98
C PHE A 76 5.41 2.41 -15.60
N ASN A 77 4.13 2.52 -15.28
CA ASN A 77 3.44 3.81 -15.44
C ASN A 77 3.91 4.73 -14.30
N PRO A 78 4.60 5.86 -14.60
CA PRO A 78 5.13 6.73 -13.56
C PRO A 78 4.00 7.18 -12.63
N GLY A 79 4.06 6.74 -11.37
CA GLY A 79 3.11 7.13 -10.33
C GLY A 79 2.08 6.07 -9.91
N THR A 80 2.10 4.84 -10.46
CA THR A 80 1.20 3.78 -9.99
C THR A 80 1.95 2.81 -9.09
N MET A 81 1.51 2.69 -7.84
CA MET A 81 2.01 1.72 -6.86
C MET A 81 1.60 0.29 -7.26
N ASP A 82 2.29 -0.71 -6.73
CA ASP A 82 1.80 -2.09 -6.82
C ASP A 82 0.49 -2.21 -6.02
N SER A 83 -0.40 -3.09 -6.46
CA SER A 83 -1.73 -3.22 -5.87
C SER A 83 -2.05 -4.67 -5.50
N LEU A 84 -2.63 -4.86 -4.33
CA LEU A 84 -3.29 -6.10 -3.93
C LEU A 84 -4.80 -5.87 -3.89
N VAL A 85 -5.52 -6.53 -4.79
CA VAL A 85 -6.98 -6.49 -4.86
C VAL A 85 -7.53 -7.70 -4.10
N ILE A 86 -8.45 -7.43 -3.19
CA ILE A 86 -9.06 -8.39 -2.29
C ILE A 86 -10.56 -8.41 -2.58
N GLU A 87 -11.01 -9.50 -3.19
CA GLU A 87 -12.40 -9.69 -3.54
C GLU A 87 -13.09 -10.57 -2.49
N SER A 88 -14.22 -10.08 -1.98
CA SER A 88 -15.07 -10.89 -1.11
C SER A 88 -15.61 -12.12 -1.87
N SER A 89 -15.77 -13.23 -1.17
CA SER A 89 -16.34 -14.43 -1.77
C SER A 89 -17.78 -14.18 -2.21
N ARG A 90 -18.21 -14.81 -3.32
CA ARG A 90 -19.58 -14.65 -3.85
C ARG A 90 -20.66 -14.96 -2.82
N SER A 91 -20.42 -15.93 -1.94
CA SER A 91 -21.36 -16.32 -0.87
C SER A 91 -21.52 -15.23 0.19
N GLN A 92 -20.45 -14.50 0.51
CA GLN A 92 -20.46 -13.39 1.46
C GLN A 92 -21.06 -12.12 0.83
N ALA A 93 -20.74 -11.85 -0.44
CA ALA A 93 -21.31 -10.74 -1.19
C ALA A 93 -22.83 -10.89 -1.40
N GLN A 94 -23.33 -12.11 -1.65
CA GLN A 94 -24.76 -12.41 -1.73
C GLN A 94 -25.52 -12.17 -0.41
N ARG A 95 -24.83 -12.19 0.73
CA ARG A 95 -25.40 -11.85 2.04
C ARG A 95 -25.28 -10.36 2.38
N GLY A 96 -24.85 -9.53 1.42
CA GLY A 96 -24.60 -8.10 1.63
C GLY A 96 -23.35 -7.81 2.47
N GLY A 97 -22.48 -8.79 2.70
CA GLY A 97 -21.24 -8.61 3.44
C GLY A 97 -20.22 -7.84 2.60
N LYS A 98 -19.79 -6.67 3.07
CA LYS A 98 -18.63 -5.96 2.51
C LYS A 98 -17.33 -6.58 3.04
N ALA A 99 -16.25 -6.49 2.26
CA ALA A 99 -14.92 -6.84 2.76
C ALA A 99 -14.62 -6.01 4.02
N ASN A 100 -14.29 -6.66 5.13
CA ASN A 100 -13.98 -5.98 6.38
C ASN A 100 -12.53 -5.47 6.34
N PRO A 101 -12.28 -4.15 6.27
CA PRO A 101 -10.92 -3.64 6.22
C PRO A 101 -10.18 -3.82 7.56
N ALA A 102 -10.88 -4.02 8.68
CA ALA A 102 -10.29 -3.95 10.02
C ALA A 102 -9.09 -4.87 10.22
N ALA A 103 -9.14 -6.11 9.72
CA ALA A 103 -8.02 -7.04 9.84
C ALA A 103 -6.78 -6.56 9.06
N ILE A 104 -6.99 -5.97 7.89
CA ILE A 104 -5.93 -5.42 7.03
C ILE A 104 -5.34 -4.16 7.67
N LEU A 105 -6.18 -3.26 8.16
CA LEU A 105 -5.74 -2.05 8.86
C LEU A 105 -4.93 -2.40 10.13
N ALA A 106 -5.38 -3.39 10.90
CA ALA A 106 -4.67 -3.87 12.09
C ALA A 106 -3.31 -4.50 11.72
N PHE A 107 -3.24 -5.26 10.63
CA PHE A 107 -1.98 -5.82 10.14
C PHE A 107 -1.00 -4.70 9.73
N ILE A 108 -1.49 -3.69 9.01
CA ILE A 108 -0.67 -2.56 8.53
C ILE A 108 -0.07 -1.76 9.70
N GLU A 109 -0.85 -1.44 10.73
CA GLU A 109 -0.34 -0.66 11.86
C GLU A 109 0.41 -1.51 12.88
N GLY A 110 -0.13 -2.68 13.22
CA GLY A 110 0.37 -3.52 14.31
C GLY A 110 1.55 -4.41 13.92
N VAL A 111 1.57 -4.92 12.68
CA VAL A 111 2.61 -5.84 12.20
C VAL A 111 3.63 -5.09 11.34
N LEU A 112 3.16 -4.36 10.34
CA LEU A 112 4.04 -3.66 9.39
C LEU A 112 4.56 -2.32 9.92
N GLY A 113 4.02 -1.84 11.04
CA GLY A 113 4.47 -0.62 11.71
C GLY A 113 4.26 0.67 10.92
N TYR A 114 3.37 0.68 9.92
CA TYR A 114 2.95 1.91 9.27
C TYR A 114 2.14 2.77 10.23
N LYS A 115 2.16 4.09 10.01
CA LYS A 115 1.32 5.04 10.75
C LYS A 115 0.27 5.64 9.84
N MET A 116 -1.00 5.61 10.24
CA MET A 116 -2.06 6.30 9.52
C MET A 116 -1.78 7.80 9.49
N VAL A 117 -1.85 8.41 8.31
CA VAL A 117 -1.65 9.85 8.09
C VAL A 117 -2.89 10.55 7.56
N TYR A 118 -3.83 9.81 6.97
CA TYR A 118 -5.09 10.32 6.50
C TYR A 118 -6.15 9.21 6.43
N THR A 119 -7.42 9.54 6.67
CA THR A 119 -8.53 8.59 6.57
C THR A 119 -9.85 9.28 6.23
N SER A 120 -10.73 8.54 5.58
CA SER A 120 -12.14 8.85 5.34
C SER A 120 -12.97 7.57 5.54
N GLY A 121 -14.29 7.62 5.28
CA GLY A 121 -15.17 6.46 5.45
C GLY A 121 -14.85 5.24 4.57
N SER A 122 -14.10 5.41 3.48
CA SER A 122 -13.77 4.34 2.51
C SER A 122 -12.31 4.35 2.05
N PHE A 123 -11.45 5.15 2.69
CA PHE A 123 -10.05 5.31 2.29
C PHE A 123 -9.16 5.56 3.49
N TRP A 124 -7.99 4.92 3.51
CA TRP A 124 -6.96 5.09 4.54
C TRP A 124 -5.61 5.24 3.86
N MET A 125 -4.81 6.19 4.32
CA MET A 125 -3.44 6.40 3.87
C MET A 125 -2.49 6.27 5.04
N TYR A 126 -1.40 5.59 4.76
CA TYR A 126 -0.39 5.20 5.72
C TYR A 126 0.98 5.63 5.24
N ARG A 127 1.86 5.93 6.21
CA ARG A 127 3.25 6.25 5.96
C ARG A 127 4.14 5.50 6.94
N ARG A 128 5.20 4.89 6.45
CA ARG A 128 6.30 4.35 7.25
C ARG A 128 7.57 5.10 6.92
N THR A 129 8.23 5.67 7.93
CA THR A 129 9.45 6.48 7.76
C THR A 129 10.74 5.73 8.11
N ALA A 130 10.62 4.50 8.62
CA ALA A 130 11.74 3.62 8.90
C ALA A 130 11.86 2.56 7.80
N LEU A 131 13.08 2.21 7.42
CA LEU A 131 13.34 1.11 6.50
C LEU A 131 12.83 -0.23 7.10
N PHE A 132 12.65 -1.23 6.25
CA PHE A 132 12.52 -2.61 6.70
C PHE A 132 13.92 -3.19 6.94
N GLU A 133 14.10 -3.91 8.05
CA GLU A 133 15.34 -4.61 8.42
C GLU A 133 15.41 -5.98 7.75
#